data_AF-A0A7W1DQ42-F1
#
_entry.id   AF-A0A7W1DQ42-F1
#
_cell.length_a   1.000
_cell.length_b   1.000
_cell.length_c   1.000
_cell.angle_alpha   90.00
_cell.angle_beta   90.00
_cell.angle_gamma   90.00
#
_symmetry.space_group_name_H-M   'P 1'
#
loop_
_entity.id
_entity.type
_entity.pdbx_description
1 polymer ?
#
loop_
_entity_poly.entity_id
_entity_poly.type
_entity_poly.pdbx_seq_one_letter_code
_entity_poly.pdbx_strand_id
1 'polypeptide(L)'
;MPRLQTIDGTRTPSRLEVSKQLGAGHVLIADPNDDSRERRQSQLRAAGFRVSLARTGFEAIVKATCHMPDWILIDASLTGLEAAETGHLITTCPVTAHIPVIQLSAGQRLPQRIFARMRRISA
;
A
#
# COMPACT_ATOMS: atom_id res chain seq x y z
N MET A 1 19.29 52.07 -10.94
CA MET A 1 18.54 51.41 -9.85
C MET A 1 17.74 50.26 -10.44
N PRO A 2 18.18 48.99 -10.32
CA PRO A 2 17.46 47.85 -10.88
C PRO A 2 16.32 47.41 -9.95
N ARG A 3 15.20 47.03 -10.55
CA ARG A 3 13.94 46.64 -9.89
C ARG A 3 14.04 45.16 -9.49
N LEU A 4 14.00 44.85 -8.19
CA LEU A 4 13.82 43.48 -7.70
C LEU A 4 12.40 43.02 -8.05
N GLN A 5 12.28 42.09 -8.99
CA GLN A 5 11.07 41.30 -9.18
C GLN A 5 11.05 40.20 -8.12
N THR A 6 10.07 40.24 -7.23
CA THR A 6 9.71 39.13 -6.35
C THR A 6 9.26 37.96 -7.22
N ILE A 7 9.97 36.84 -7.12
CA ILE A 7 9.52 35.55 -7.66
C ILE A 7 8.29 35.10 -6.87
N ASP A 8 7.12 35.19 -7.51
CA ASP A 8 5.85 34.71 -6.99
C ASP A 8 5.85 33.17 -6.98
N GLY A 9 5.52 32.58 -5.83
CA GLY A 9 4.81 31.30 -5.74
C GLY A 9 5.56 30.02 -6.14
N THR A 10 6.56 29.59 -5.39
CA THR A 10 6.85 28.14 -5.31
C THR A 10 5.95 27.51 -4.25
N ARG A 11 4.73 27.10 -4.68
CA ARG A 11 3.95 26.12 -3.90
C ARG A 11 4.85 24.90 -3.70
N THR A 12 5.28 24.64 -2.47
CA THR A 12 5.88 23.36 -2.11
C THR A 12 4.80 22.31 -2.33
N PRO A 13 4.93 21.40 -3.31
CA PRO A 13 3.90 20.40 -3.54
C PRO A 13 3.74 19.56 -2.28
N SER A 14 2.50 19.35 -1.87
CA SER A 14 2.21 18.53 -0.70
C SER A 14 2.73 17.11 -0.94
N ARG A 15 3.05 16.37 0.13
CA ARG A 15 3.54 14.98 0.04
C ARG A 15 2.61 14.07 -0.80
N LEU A 16 1.31 14.40 -0.81
CA LEU A 16 0.28 13.73 -1.60
C LEU A 16 0.35 14.05 -3.09
N GLU A 17 0.84 15.23 -3.47
CA GLU A 17 1.03 15.63 -4.88
C GLU A 17 2.32 15.05 -5.45
N VAL A 18 3.39 15.02 -4.65
CA VAL A 18 4.67 14.42 -5.05
C VAL A 18 4.51 12.90 -5.24
N SER A 19 3.75 12.22 -4.37
CA SER A 19 3.47 10.78 -4.52
C SER A 19 2.62 10.47 -5.76
N LYS A 20 1.72 11.38 -6.15
CA LYS A 20 0.90 11.25 -7.36
C LYS A 20 1.71 11.31 -8.65
N GLN A 21 2.89 11.94 -8.63
CA GLN A 21 3.69 12.24 -9.81
C GLN A 21 4.86 11.27 -10.08
N LEU A 22 5.18 10.32 -9.18
CA LEU A 22 6.44 9.55 -9.26
C LEU A 22 6.35 8.02 -9.41
N GLY A 23 5.17 7.45 -9.66
CA GLY A 23 5.03 6.01 -9.92
C GLY A 23 3.78 5.44 -9.25
N ALA A 24 3.42 4.19 -9.56
CA ALA A 24 2.30 3.57 -8.85
C ALA A 24 2.69 3.41 -7.36
N GLY A 25 1.72 3.61 -6.46
CA GLY A 25 1.95 3.72 -5.01
C GLY A 25 2.64 2.52 -4.35
N HIS A 26 2.73 2.54 -3.03
CA HIS A 26 3.30 1.45 -2.23
C HIS A 26 2.22 0.48 -1.74
N VAL A 27 2.42 -0.80 -2.01
CA VAL A 27 1.54 -1.89 -1.57
C VAL A 27 2.28 -2.81 -0.59
N LEU A 28 1.64 -3.15 0.52
CA LEU A 28 2.06 -4.22 1.41
C LEU A 28 1.23 -5.48 1.12
N ILE A 29 1.89 -6.62 0.89
CA ILE A 29 1.24 -7.91 0.73
C ILE A 29 1.52 -8.76 1.97
N ALA A 30 0.47 -9.21 2.66
CA ALA A 30 0.53 -10.23 3.69
C ALA A 30 -0.01 -11.55 3.11
N ASP A 31 0.85 -12.54 2.95
CA ASP A 31 0.54 -13.84 2.36
C ASP A 31 1.52 -14.85 2.98
N PRO A 32 1.10 -15.99 3.55
CA PRO A 32 2.04 -16.89 4.22
C PRO A 32 2.83 -17.75 3.21
N ASN A 33 2.29 -17.98 2.01
CA ASN A 33 2.88 -18.88 1.01
C ASN A 33 3.85 -18.13 0.09
N ASP A 34 5.10 -18.61 -0.01
CA ASP A 34 6.16 -17.98 -0.82
C ASP A 34 5.75 -17.87 -2.31
N ASP A 35 5.25 -18.95 -2.92
CA ASP A 35 4.88 -18.96 -4.34
C ASP A 35 3.79 -17.94 -4.70
N SER A 36 2.72 -17.83 -3.89
CA SER A 36 1.68 -16.84 -4.13
C SER A 36 2.14 -15.42 -3.85
N ARG A 37 2.95 -15.23 -2.82
CA ARG A 37 3.52 -13.94 -2.47
C ARG A 37 4.45 -13.40 -3.57
N GLU A 38 5.37 -14.20 -4.09
CA GLU A 38 6.30 -13.83 -5.16
C GLU A 38 5.58 -13.51 -6.48
N ARG A 39 4.58 -14.33 -6.81
CA ARG A 39 3.77 -14.14 -8.01
C ARG A 39 2.98 -12.83 -7.96
N ARG A 40 2.34 -12.52 -6.83
CA ARG A 40 1.59 -11.27 -6.64
C ARG A 40 2.53 -10.06 -6.60
N GLN A 41 3.70 -10.19 -5.97
CA GLN A 41 4.74 -9.17 -6.01
C GLN A 41 5.14 -8.84 -7.45
N SER A 42 5.38 -9.87 -8.27
CA SER A 42 5.74 -9.72 -9.68
C SER A 42 4.64 -9.01 -10.46
N GLN A 43 3.36 -9.37 -10.23
CA GLN A 43 2.23 -8.69 -10.86
C GLN A 43 2.16 -7.19 -10.51
N LEU A 44 2.39 -6.83 -9.24
CA LEU A 44 2.34 -5.44 -8.77
C LEU A 44 3.54 -4.61 -9.24
N ARG A 45 4.74 -5.19 -9.20
CA ARG A 45 5.96 -4.54 -9.72
C ARG A 45 5.87 -4.28 -11.23
N ALA A 46 5.34 -5.24 -11.99
CA ALA A 46 5.08 -5.05 -13.43
C ALA A 46 4.07 -3.93 -13.71
N ALA A 47 3.15 -3.67 -12.76
CA ALA A 47 2.20 -2.56 -12.81
C ALA A 47 2.77 -1.24 -12.24
N GLY A 48 4.06 -1.21 -11.87
CA GLY A 48 4.78 -0.01 -11.43
C GLY A 48 4.69 0.29 -9.93
N PHE A 49 4.12 -0.60 -9.11
CA PHE A 49 3.99 -0.39 -7.67
C PHE A 49 5.27 -0.76 -6.93
N ARG A 50 5.60 0.00 -5.88
CA ARG A 50 6.51 -0.48 -4.82
C ARG A 50 5.81 -1.55 -4.01
N VAL A 51 6.53 -2.60 -3.60
CA VAL A 51 5.93 -3.72 -2.87
C VAL A 51 6.76 -4.08 -1.65
N SER A 52 6.13 -4.03 -0.46
CA SER A 52 6.62 -4.68 0.75
C SER A 52 5.89 -6.01 0.97
N LEU A 53 6.57 -6.96 1.59
CA LEU A 53 6.06 -8.31 1.82
C LEU A 53 6.02 -8.61 3.31
N ALA A 54 4.98 -9.31 3.76
CA ALA A 54 4.82 -9.86 5.10
C ALA A 54 4.43 -11.33 5.01
N ARG A 55 5.02 -12.16 5.87
CA ARG A 55 4.70 -13.59 5.96
C ARG A 55 3.60 -13.91 6.98
N THR A 56 3.40 -13.02 7.96
CA THR A 56 2.48 -13.18 9.08
C THR A 56 1.65 -11.92 9.29
N GLY A 57 0.61 -12.00 10.13
CA GLY A 57 -0.20 -10.84 10.52
C GLY A 57 0.66 -9.82 11.28
N PHE A 58 1.44 -10.29 12.26
CA PHE A 58 2.36 -9.45 13.01
C PHE A 58 3.35 -8.68 12.12
N GLU A 59 3.99 -9.36 11.16
CA GLU A 59 4.87 -8.67 10.20
C GLU A 59 4.13 -7.60 9.40
N ALA A 60 2.87 -7.84 9.06
CA ALA A 60 2.04 -6.88 8.34
C ALA A 60 1.76 -5.63 9.19
N ILE A 61 1.47 -5.78 10.48
CA ILE A 61 1.26 -4.64 11.40
C ILE A 61 2.53 -3.79 11.51
N VAL A 62 3.67 -4.44 11.78
CA VAL A 62 4.96 -3.75 11.91
C VAL A 62 5.29 -3.00 10.64
N LYS A 63 5.18 -3.67 9.48
CA LYS A 63 5.51 -3.08 8.18
C LYS A 63 4.51 -2.00 7.75
N ALA A 64 3.24 -2.13 8.10
CA ALA A 64 2.23 -1.09 7.86
C ALA A 64 2.59 0.19 8.61
N THR A 65 3.01 0.07 9.87
CA THR A 65 3.40 1.20 10.70
C THR A 65 4.73 1.81 10.25
N CYS A 66 5.73 0.98 9.94
CA CYS A 66 7.07 1.43 9.54
C CYS A 66 7.11 2.03 8.13
N HIS A 67 6.30 1.53 7.20
CA HIS A 67 6.39 1.92 5.80
C HIS A 67 5.24 2.78 5.31
N MET A 68 4.12 2.84 6.04
CA MET A 68 2.91 3.59 5.66
C MET A 68 2.53 3.37 4.18
N PRO A 69 2.24 2.11 3.79
CA PRO A 69 1.85 1.81 2.42
C PRO A 69 0.52 2.49 2.07
N ASP A 70 0.30 2.74 0.78
CA ASP A 70 -0.98 3.25 0.27
C ASP A 70 -2.07 2.17 0.26
N TRP A 71 -1.68 0.88 0.24
CA TRP A 71 -2.59 -0.26 0.21
C TRP A 71 -2.03 -1.45 0.98
N ILE A 72 -2.91 -2.20 1.64
CA ILE A 72 -2.58 -3.49 2.25
C ILE A 72 -3.44 -4.58 1.60
N LEU A 73 -2.79 -5.63 1.10
CA LEU A 73 -3.45 -6.82 0.58
C LEU A 73 -3.20 -7.99 1.52
N ILE A 74 -4.26 -8.62 2.03
CA ILE A 74 -4.17 -9.75 2.97
C ILE A 74 -4.72 -11.01 2.32
N ASP A 75 -3.92 -12.06 2.23
CA ASP A 75 -4.36 -13.37 1.77
C ASP A 75 -5.33 -14.02 2.76
N ALA A 76 -6.43 -14.61 2.27
CA ALA A 76 -7.41 -15.28 3.12
C ALA A 76 -6.87 -16.52 3.87
N SER A 77 -5.72 -17.09 3.47
CA SER A 77 -5.06 -18.18 4.21
C SER A 77 -4.36 -17.72 5.48
N LEU A 78 -4.17 -16.41 5.68
CA LEU A 78 -3.73 -15.84 6.97
C LEU A 78 -4.84 -15.85 8.05
N THR A 79 -5.86 -16.72 7.94
CA THR A 79 -7.02 -16.71 8.82
C THR A 79 -6.91 -17.68 9.99
N GLY A 80 -7.25 -17.15 11.17
CA GLY A 80 -7.27 -17.80 12.47
C GLY A 80 -7.53 -16.73 13.53
N LEU A 81 -6.71 -16.66 14.57
CA LEU A 81 -6.69 -15.54 15.52
C LEU A 81 -5.94 -14.30 14.97
N GLU A 82 -4.88 -14.52 14.18
CA GLU A 82 -3.93 -13.47 13.77
C GLU A 82 -4.53 -12.40 12.84
N ALA A 83 -5.31 -12.76 11.82
CA ALA A 83 -5.81 -11.78 10.85
C ALA A 83 -6.90 -10.86 11.38
N ALA A 84 -7.79 -11.34 12.26
CA ALA A 84 -8.83 -10.52 12.85
C ALA A 84 -8.22 -9.47 13.80
N GLU A 85 -7.27 -9.88 14.63
CA GLU A 85 -6.53 -9.00 15.52
C GLU A 85 -5.59 -8.05 14.75
N THR A 86 -4.94 -8.54 13.68
CA THR A 86 -4.15 -7.70 12.76
C THR A 86 -5.00 -6.64 12.06
N GLY A 87 -6.15 -7.03 11.50
CA GLY A 87 -7.08 -6.11 10.88
C GLY A 87 -7.62 -5.10 11.87
N HIS A 88 -7.96 -5.53 13.09
CA HIS A 88 -8.39 -4.65 14.17
C HIS A 88 -7.29 -3.65 14.53
N LEU A 89 -6.08 -4.10 14.87
CA LEU A 89 -4.97 -3.24 15.26
C LEU A 89 -4.58 -2.24 14.16
N ILE A 90 -4.57 -2.66 12.89
CA ILE A 90 -4.29 -1.78 11.75
C ILE A 90 -5.40 -0.73 11.61
N THR A 91 -6.67 -1.10 11.79
CA THR A 91 -7.79 -0.18 11.60
C THR A 91 -8.09 0.70 12.82
N THR A 92 -7.65 0.32 14.02
CA THR A 92 -7.81 1.12 15.26
C THR A 92 -6.59 1.99 15.58
N CYS A 93 -5.43 1.69 15.00
CA CYS A 93 -4.23 2.53 15.17
C CYS A 93 -4.37 3.82 14.31
N PRO A 94 -4.35 5.02 14.90
CA PRO A 94 -4.51 6.28 14.16
C PRO A 94 -3.51 6.46 13.01
N VAL A 95 -2.32 5.87 13.15
CA VAL A 95 -1.24 5.92 12.16
C VAL A 95 -1.56 5.07 10.92
N THR A 96 -2.34 4.00 11.05
CA THR A 96 -2.60 3.05 9.94
C THR A 96 -4.06 2.95 9.54
N ALA A 97 -4.99 3.52 10.32
CA ALA A 97 -6.44 3.43 10.11
C ALA A 97 -6.93 3.99 8.76
N HIS A 98 -6.15 4.90 8.16
CA HIS A 98 -6.46 5.50 6.86
C HIS A 98 -6.05 4.61 5.67
N ILE A 99 -5.29 3.53 5.92
CA ILE A 99 -4.74 2.68 4.86
C ILE A 99 -5.81 1.65 4.44
N PRO A 100 -6.24 1.64 3.18
CA PRO A 100 -7.23 0.68 2.70
C PRO A 100 -6.68 -0.77 2.69
N VAL A 101 -7.45 -1.68 3.29
CA VAL A 101 -7.15 -3.11 3.34
C VAL A 101 -8.06 -3.87 2.35
N ILE A 102 -7.48 -4.77 1.55
CA ILE A 102 -8.19 -5.64 0.62
C ILE A 102 -7.86 -7.10 0.93
N GLN A 103 -8.89 -7.90 1.18
CA GLN A 103 -8.73 -9.35 1.30
C GLN A 103 -8.62 -10.02 -0.07
N LEU A 104 -7.68 -10.94 -0.21
CA LEU A 104 -7.43 -11.72 -1.42
C LEU A 104 -7.91 -13.17 -1.25
N SER A 105 -8.38 -13.78 -2.34
CA SER A 105 -8.62 -15.23 -2.37
C SER A 105 -7.31 -16.01 -2.17
N ALA A 106 -7.34 -17.04 -1.33
CA ALA A 106 -6.16 -17.78 -0.90
C ALA A 106 -5.31 -18.31 -2.08
N GLY A 107 -4.03 -17.95 -2.10
CA GLY A 107 -3.04 -18.43 -3.08
C GLY A 107 -3.22 -17.93 -4.53
N GLN A 108 -4.35 -17.29 -4.84
CA GLN A 108 -4.73 -16.89 -6.21
C GLN A 108 -3.94 -15.68 -6.71
N ARG A 109 -3.90 -15.51 -8.04
CA ARG A 109 -3.34 -14.31 -8.69
C ARG A 109 -4.21 -13.08 -8.40
N LEU A 110 -3.60 -11.90 -8.48
CA LEU A 110 -4.37 -10.65 -8.40
C LEU A 110 -5.25 -10.49 -9.65
N PRO A 111 -6.58 -10.38 -9.50
CA PRO A 111 -7.45 -10.07 -10.63
C PRO A 111 -7.28 -8.62 -11.08
N GLN A 112 -7.45 -8.35 -12.38
CA GLN A 112 -7.28 -7.02 -12.98
C GLN A 112 -8.09 -5.92 -12.28
N ARG A 113 -9.27 -6.27 -11.75
CA ARG A 113 -10.16 -5.33 -11.03
C ARG A 113 -9.49 -4.66 -9.82
N ILE A 114 -8.54 -5.32 -9.17
CA ILE A 114 -7.83 -4.75 -8.00
C ILE A 114 -6.98 -3.55 -8.44
N PHE A 115 -6.24 -3.68 -9.53
CA PHE A 115 -5.42 -2.60 -10.09
C PHE A 115 -6.28 -1.39 -10.48
N ALA A 116 -7.45 -1.63 -11.10
CA ALA A 116 -8.38 -0.56 -11.45
C ALA A 116 -8.91 0.18 -10.21
N ARG A 117 -9.22 -0.55 -9.12
CA ARG A 117 -9.65 0.04 -7.85
C ARG A 117 -8.55 0.89 -7.22
N MET A 118 -7.32 0.38 -7.19
CA MET A 118 -6.18 1.09 -6.61
C MET A 118 -5.84 2.38 -7.37
N ARG A 119 -5.96 2.38 -8.71
CA ARG A 119 -5.71 3.57 -9.53
C ARG A 119 -6.78 4.66 -9.43
N ARG A 120 -8.03 4.32 -9.06
CA ARG A 120 -9.11 5.31 -8.92
C ARG A 120 -9.06 6.09 -7.62
N ILE A 121 -8.55 5.48 -6.55
CA ILE A 121 -8.55 6.07 -5.20
C ILE A 121 -7.25 6.88 -4.95
N SER A 122 -6.23 6.69 -5.77
CA SER A 122 -5.03 7.55 -5.82
C SER A 122 -5.20 8.81 -6.69
N ALA A 123 -6.40 9.08 -7.22
CA ALA A 123 -6.74 10.24 -8.06
C ALA A 123 -7.63 11.23 -7.30
#